data_AF-A0A923NB78-F1
#
_entry.id   AF-A0A923NB78-F1
#
_cell.length_a   1.000
_cell.length_b   1.000
_cell.length_c   1.000
_cell.angle_alpha   90.00
_cell.angle_beta   90.00
_cell.angle_gamma   90.00
#
_symmetry.space_group_name_H-M   'P 1'
#
loop_
_entity.id
_entity.type
_entity.pdbx_description
1 polymer ?
#
loop_
_entity_poly.entity_id
_entity_poly.type
_entity_poly.pdbx_seq_one_letter_code
_entity_poly.pdbx_strand_id
1 'polypeptide(L)'
;MKTIITGKNYTPSDKLKETIEKKFEKLDKYFSNEITGNIMVIKEKAGYKVEATINAKGTIFRAEMRADDPYDAVDRVIEKLSSQMSRFKSKLQKKYKGQPDLMFADLPEYEEEEPEVIQVVKRKKFELEPMTVDEAIVQMELLAHTFYIFLNMETDSVNVVYRRNDRDYGLLETSY
;
A
#
# COMPACT_ATOMS: atom_id res chain seq x y z
N MET A 1 11.65 -14.76 -3.73
CA MET A 1 11.38 -13.67 -2.75
C MET A 1 11.41 -14.21 -1.33
N LYS A 2 11.88 -13.43 -0.34
CA LYS A 2 11.79 -13.83 1.08
C LYS A 2 10.47 -13.35 1.67
N THR A 3 9.61 -14.27 2.09
CA THR A 3 8.32 -13.97 2.73
C THR A 3 8.46 -14.08 4.25
N ILE A 4 8.00 -13.05 4.95
CA ILE A 4 7.90 -13.04 6.42
C ILE A 4 6.41 -13.08 6.73
N ILE A 5 5.95 -14.22 7.26
CA ILE A 5 4.54 -14.44 7.59
C ILE A 5 4.38 -14.25 9.10
N THR A 6 3.58 -13.27 9.50
CA THR A 6 3.26 -12.97 10.91
C THR A 6 1.76 -13.12 11.13
N GLY A 7 1.38 -13.69 12.27
CA GLY A 7 -0.01 -13.83 12.67
C GLY A 7 -0.33 -12.98 13.91
N LYS A 8 -1.42 -12.21 13.88
CA LYS A 8 -1.94 -11.49 15.04
C LYS A 8 -3.26 -12.14 15.47
N ASN A 9 -3.31 -12.63 16.71
CA ASN A 9 -4.44 -13.41 17.26
C ASN A 9 -4.78 -14.69 16.46
N TYR A 10 -3.84 -15.17 15.65
CA TYR A 10 -3.96 -16.37 14.84
C TYR A 10 -2.57 -16.91 14.55
N THR A 11 -2.38 -18.22 14.67
CA THR A 11 -1.15 -18.90 14.27
C THR A 11 -1.39 -19.53 12.91
N PRO A 12 -0.75 -19.03 11.83
CA PRO A 12 -0.87 -19.62 10.51
C PRO A 12 -0.45 -21.09 10.54
N SER A 13 -1.34 -21.99 10.10
CA SER A 13 -0.99 -23.39 9.89
C SER A 13 0.10 -23.51 8.82
N ASP A 14 0.95 -24.53 8.90
CA ASP A 14 2.03 -24.73 7.94
C ASP A 14 1.51 -24.91 6.50
N LYS A 15 0.30 -25.47 6.34
CA LYS A 15 -0.39 -25.54 5.04
C LYS A 15 -0.71 -24.16 4.46
N LEU A 16 -1.09 -23.21 5.31
CA LEU A 16 -1.36 -21.84 4.89
C LEU A 16 -0.07 -21.11 4.52
N LYS A 17 1.01 -21.33 5.28
CA LYS A 17 2.34 -20.77 4.95
C LYS A 17 2.85 -21.27 3.61
N GLU A 18 2.79 -22.58 3.36
CA GLU A 18 3.21 -23.17 2.09
C GLU A 18 2.35 -22.65 0.92
N THR A 19 1.05 -22.47 1.14
CA THR A 19 0.16 -21.89 0.12
C THR A 19 0.52 -20.44 -0.18
N ILE A 20 0.81 -19.65 0.85
CA ILE A 20 1.25 -18.25 0.70
C ILE A 20 2.57 -18.20 -0.06
N GLU A 21 3.56 -19.01 0.30
CA GLU A 21 4.85 -19.08 -0.40
C GLU A 21 4.67 -19.40 -1.89
N LYS A 22 3.93 -20.48 -2.23
CA LYS A 22 3.65 -20.85 -3.63
C LYS A 22 2.94 -19.77 -4.43
N LYS A 23 2.01 -19.04 -3.81
CA LYS A 23 1.28 -17.98 -4.52
C LYS A 23 2.11 -16.71 -4.66
N PHE A 24 2.97 -16.40 -3.70
CA PHE A 24 3.90 -15.26 -3.78
C PHE A 24 5.07 -15.52 -4.73
N GLU A 25 5.46 -16.77 -4.99
CA GLU A 25 6.40 -17.09 -6.09
C GLU A 25 5.91 -16.62 -7.46
N LYS A 26 4.60 -16.54 -7.69
CA LYS A 26 4.07 -15.96 -8.94
C LYS A 26 4.45 -14.49 -9.10
N LEU A 27 4.64 -13.78 -7.98
CA LEU A 27 5.07 -12.39 -7.97
C LEU A 27 6.58 -12.24 -8.24
N ASP A 28 7.40 -13.30 -8.05
CA ASP A 28 8.84 -13.26 -8.36
C ASP A 28 9.09 -12.92 -9.85
N LYS A 29 8.18 -13.29 -10.76
CA LYS A 29 8.28 -12.93 -12.18
C LYS A 29 8.32 -11.42 -12.44
N TYR A 30 7.80 -10.62 -11.51
CA TYR A 30 7.78 -9.16 -11.63
C TYR A 30 9.05 -8.49 -11.10
N PHE A 31 9.95 -9.25 -10.45
CA PHE A 31 11.05 -8.69 -9.68
C PHE A 31 12.37 -9.41 -9.93
N SER A 32 13.36 -8.68 -10.45
CA SER A 32 14.71 -9.22 -10.74
C SER A 32 15.65 -9.29 -9.51
N ASN A 33 15.19 -8.86 -8.32
CA ASN A 33 16.03 -8.73 -7.13
C ASN A 33 15.39 -9.39 -5.91
N GLU A 34 16.21 -9.75 -4.92
CA GLU A 34 15.77 -10.29 -3.63
C GLU A 34 14.89 -9.27 -2.87
N ILE A 35 13.58 -9.50 -2.91
CA ILE A 35 12.58 -8.67 -2.24
C ILE A 35 12.12 -9.36 -0.96
N THR A 36 11.82 -8.54 0.05
CA THR A 36 11.16 -9.00 1.29
C THR A 36 9.68 -8.63 1.24
N GLY A 37 8.82 -9.63 1.39
CA GLY A 37 7.37 -9.45 1.55
C GLY A 37 6.96 -9.73 2.99
N ASN A 38 6.42 -8.73 3.67
CA ASN A 38 5.83 -8.89 4.99
C ASN A 38 4.33 -9.14 4.85
N ILE A 39 3.86 -10.28 5.34
CA ILE A 39 2.46 -10.68 5.27
C ILE A 39 1.96 -10.84 6.70
N MET A 40 0.95 -10.07 7.07
CA MET A 40 0.30 -10.12 8.36
C MET A 40 -1.11 -10.67 8.21
N VAL A 41 -1.40 -11.78 8.90
CA VAL A 41 -2.75 -12.36 8.98
C VAL A 41 -3.32 -12.04 10.36
N ILE A 42 -4.42 -11.30 10.40
CA ILE A 42 -5.10 -10.87 11.60
C ILE A 42 -6.46 -11.57 11.65
N LYS A 43 -6.76 -12.26 12.75
CA LYS A 43 -8.11 -12.80 12.99
C LYS A 43 -8.96 -11.76 13.73
N GLU A 44 -10.04 -11.33 13.10
CA GLU A 44 -11.04 -10.41 13.66
C GLU A 44 -12.30 -11.19 14.08
N LYS A 45 -13.25 -10.52 14.77
CA LYS A 45 -14.51 -11.17 15.20
C LYS A 45 -15.40 -11.60 14.03
N ALA A 46 -15.27 -10.92 12.88
CA ALA A 46 -16.06 -11.12 11.67
C ALA A 46 -15.14 -11.41 10.46
N GLY A 47 -14.28 -12.41 10.58
CA GLY A 47 -13.42 -12.89 9.49
C GLY A 47 -11.93 -12.69 9.72
N TYR A 48 -11.18 -12.70 8.63
CA TYR A 48 -9.73 -12.56 8.58
C TYR A 48 -9.34 -11.35 7.75
N LYS A 49 -8.40 -10.58 8.29
CA LYS A 49 -7.78 -9.46 7.61
C LYS A 49 -6.35 -9.84 7.26
N VAL A 50 -6.00 -9.73 5.97
CA VAL A 50 -4.65 -9.99 5.48
C VAL A 50 -4.06 -8.70 4.94
N GLU A 51 -2.90 -8.31 5.49
CA GLU A 51 -2.11 -7.18 5.03
C GLU A 51 -0.81 -7.69 4.44
N ALA A 52 -0.51 -7.35 3.20
CA ALA A 52 0.77 -7.65 2.57
C ALA A 52 1.48 -6.35 2.20
N THR A 53 2.75 -6.26 2.59
CA THR A 53 3.63 -5.13 2.29
C THR A 53 4.90 -5.66 1.62
N ILE A 54 5.19 -5.19 0.42
CA ILE A 54 6.34 -5.58 -0.39
C ILE A 54 7.20 -4.34 -0.62
N ASN A 55 8.47 -4.40 -0.27
CA ASN A 55 9.42 -3.31 -0.50
C ASN A 55 10.35 -3.66 -1.66
N ALA A 56 10.22 -2.92 -2.76
CA ALA A 56 11.04 -3.07 -3.96
C ALA A 56 11.84 -1.79 -4.21
N LYS A 57 13.12 -1.76 -3.80
CA LYS A 57 14.09 -0.65 -4.05
C LYS A 57 13.49 0.75 -3.87
N GLY A 58 12.85 1.01 -2.73
CA GLY A 58 12.30 2.33 -2.39
C GLY A 58 10.85 2.55 -2.84
N THR A 59 10.24 1.61 -3.57
CA THR A 59 8.80 1.58 -3.82
C THR A 59 8.14 0.58 -2.88
N ILE A 60 7.20 1.05 -2.07
CA ILE A 60 6.44 0.22 -1.12
C ILE A 60 5.08 -0.09 -1.72
N PHE A 61 4.80 -1.37 -1.99
CA PHE A 61 3.49 -1.85 -2.36
C PHE A 61 2.80 -2.39 -1.12
N ARG A 62 1.61 -1.87 -0.81
CA ARG A 62 0.80 -2.34 0.32
C ARG A 62 -0.62 -2.66 -0.15
N ALA A 63 -1.10 -3.84 0.22
CA ALA A 63 -2.46 -4.26 0.01
C ALA A 63 -3.05 -4.81 1.31
N GLU A 64 -4.29 -4.45 1.58
CA GLU A 64 -5.10 -4.95 2.68
C GLU A 64 -6.40 -5.49 2.11
N MET A 65 -6.81 -6.68 2.57
CA MET A 65 -8.11 -7.28 2.28
C MET A 65 -8.71 -7.94 3.52
N ARG A 66 -10.04 -7.92 3.60
CA ARG A 66 -10.85 -8.64 4.58
C ARG A 66 -11.66 -9.72 3.86
N ALA A 67 -11.70 -10.94 4.39
CA ALA A 67 -12.55 -12.02 3.91
C ALA A 67 -12.93 -12.97 5.05
N ASP A 68 -13.97 -13.79 4.85
CA ASP A 68 -14.41 -14.78 5.84
C ASP A 68 -13.44 -15.97 5.96
N ASP A 69 -12.69 -16.26 4.88
CA ASP A 69 -11.68 -17.32 4.80
C ASP A 69 -10.27 -16.71 4.57
N PRO A 70 -9.24 -17.11 5.35
CA PRO A 70 -7.87 -16.64 5.13
C PRO A 70 -7.30 -16.99 3.75
N TYR A 71 -7.71 -18.10 3.12
CA TYR A 71 -7.22 -18.47 1.79
C TYR A 71 -7.74 -17.52 0.71
N ASP A 72 -9.02 -17.13 0.76
CA ASP A 72 -9.63 -16.16 -0.14
C ASP A 72 -9.04 -14.75 0.07
N ALA A 73 -8.81 -14.37 1.34
CA ALA A 73 -8.13 -13.11 1.64
C ALA A 73 -6.72 -13.04 0.99
N VAL A 74 -5.95 -14.12 1.05
CA VAL A 74 -4.61 -14.20 0.42
C VAL A 74 -4.70 -14.08 -1.10
N ASP A 75 -5.65 -14.76 -1.74
CA ASP A 75 -5.82 -14.70 -3.20
C ASP A 75 -6.12 -13.28 -3.67
N ARG A 76 -7.09 -12.62 -3.04
CA ARG A 76 -7.46 -11.25 -3.37
C ARG A 76 -6.33 -10.26 -3.13
N VAL A 77 -5.53 -10.46 -2.08
CA VAL A 77 -4.34 -9.63 -1.82
C VAL A 77 -3.32 -9.76 -2.96
N ILE A 78 -3.07 -10.98 -3.45
CA ILE A 78 -2.11 -11.24 -4.52
C ILE A 78 -2.58 -10.66 -5.85
N GLU A 79 -3.87 -10.77 -6.16
CA GLU A 79 -4.45 -10.17 -7.36
C GLU A 79 -4.31 -8.64 -7.34
N LYS A 80 -4.65 -8.00 -6.21
CA LYS A 80 -4.52 -6.56 -6.02
C LYS A 80 -3.06 -6.09 -6.12
N LEU A 81 -2.12 -6.83 -5.54
CA LEU A 81 -0.70 -6.56 -5.64
C LEU A 81 -0.18 -6.71 -7.08
N SER A 82 -0.58 -7.78 -7.78
CA SER A 82 -0.21 -8.03 -9.17
C SER A 82 -0.68 -6.89 -10.09
N SER A 83 -1.92 -6.43 -9.91
CA SER A 83 -2.49 -5.31 -10.65
C SER A 83 -1.73 -4.00 -10.39
N GLN A 84 -1.42 -3.70 -9.11
CA GLN A 84 -0.61 -2.52 -8.76
C GLN A 84 0.79 -2.56 -9.39
N MET A 85 1.45 -3.73 -9.39
CA MET A 85 2.78 -3.90 -9.96
C MET A 85 2.78 -3.78 -11.49
N SER A 86 1.80 -4.37 -12.17
CA SER A 86 1.63 -4.24 -13.63
C SER A 86 1.47 -2.78 -14.05
N ARG A 87 0.57 -2.05 -13.36
CA ARG A 87 0.35 -0.61 -13.59
C ARG A 87 1.62 0.20 -13.33
N PHE A 88 2.40 -0.14 -12.30
CA PHE A 88 3.66 0.53 -12.00
C PHE A 88 4.73 0.25 -13.05
N LYS A 89 4.89 -1.00 -13.50
CA LYS A 89 5.86 -1.40 -14.53
C LYS A 89 5.58 -0.69 -15.87
N SER A 90 4.32 -0.62 -16.30
CA SER A 90 3.91 0.12 -17.50
C SER A 90 4.23 1.62 -17.39
N LYS A 91 4.00 2.22 -16.22
CA LYS A 91 4.35 3.63 -15.95
C LYS A 91 5.86 3.88 -15.90
N LEU A 92 6.63 2.95 -15.33
CA LEU A 92 8.10 3.02 -15.30
C LEU A 92 8.67 2.88 -16.72
N GLN A 93 8.21 1.90 -17.50
CA GLN A 93 8.62 1.75 -18.90
C GLN A 93 8.27 2.97 -19.75
N LYS A 94 7.11 3.61 -19.53
CA LYS A 94 6.75 4.86 -20.23
C LYS A 94 7.59 6.06 -19.79
N LYS A 95 8.01 6.15 -18.52
CA LYS A 95 8.89 7.25 -18.01
C LYS A 95 10.38 7.06 -18.32
N TYR A 96 10.86 5.82 -18.42
CA TYR A 96 12.27 5.48 -18.64
C TYR A 96 12.57 5.02 -20.08
N LYS A 97 11.82 5.51 -21.07
CA LYS A 97 12.06 5.33 -22.52
C LYS A 97 13.36 6.01 -23.03
N GLY A 98 14.43 6.03 -22.23
CA GLY A 98 15.69 6.71 -22.54
C GLY A 98 16.94 6.15 -21.86
N GLN A 99 16.86 5.07 -21.06
CA GLN A 99 18.05 4.34 -20.60
C GLN A 99 17.94 2.85 -21.01
N PRO A 100 18.91 2.32 -21.77
CA PRO A 100 18.76 1.05 -22.50
C PRO A 100 18.93 -0.22 -21.65
N ASP A 101 18.95 -0.16 -20.32
CA ASP A 101 19.50 -1.26 -19.51
C ASP A 101 18.48 -2.15 -18.77
N LEU A 102 17.21 -2.12 -19.17
CA LEU A 102 16.21 -3.04 -18.63
C LEU A 102 15.45 -3.74 -19.77
N MET A 103 16.11 -4.71 -20.38
CA MET A 103 15.47 -5.71 -21.24
C MET A 103 14.55 -6.60 -20.40
N PHE A 104 13.25 -6.34 -20.45
CA PHE A 104 12.24 -7.33 -20.07
C PHE A 104 11.55 -7.80 -21.35
N ALA A 105 12.12 -8.84 -21.95
CA ALA A 105 11.48 -9.61 -23.00
C ALA A 105 10.41 -10.53 -22.40
N ASP A 106 9.29 -10.62 -23.11
CA ASP A 106 8.18 -11.57 -22.94
C ASP A 106 7.32 -11.49 -21.67
N LEU A 107 6.27 -10.66 -21.75
CA LEU A 107 4.99 -10.94 -21.10
C LEU A 107 3.86 -10.69 -22.11
N PRO A 108 2.84 -11.56 -22.17
CA PRO A 108 1.74 -11.46 -23.13
C PRO A 108 0.93 -10.16 -22.94
N GLU A 109 0.53 -9.56 -24.06
CA GLU A 109 -0.40 -8.42 -24.12
C GLU A 109 -1.74 -8.84 -23.48
N TYR A 110 -2.01 -8.31 -22.29
CA TYR A 110 -3.38 -8.21 -21.79
C TYR A 110 -3.95 -6.89 -22.29
N GLU A 111 -5.19 -6.91 -22.78
CA GLU A 111 -5.93 -5.71 -23.19
C GLU A 111 -5.83 -4.64 -22.10
N GLU A 112 -5.16 -3.54 -22.45
CA GLU A 112 -5.02 -2.38 -21.60
C GLU A 112 -6.41 -1.77 -21.39
N GLU A 113 -7.05 -2.03 -20.25
CA GLU A 113 -8.00 -1.05 -19.72
C GLU A 113 -7.21 0.26 -19.60
N GLU A 114 -7.61 1.27 -20.38
CA GLU A 114 -6.96 2.58 -20.42
C GLU A 114 -6.65 3.03 -18.99
N PRO A 115 -5.38 3.20 -18.63
CA PRO A 115 -5.05 3.55 -17.26
C PRO A 115 -5.61 4.95 -17.02
N GLU A 116 -6.59 5.07 -16.12
CA GLU A 116 -7.07 6.37 -15.64
C GLU A 116 -5.84 7.24 -15.35
N VAL A 117 -5.67 8.26 -16.18
CA VAL A 117 -4.51 9.12 -16.13
C VAL A 117 -4.65 9.92 -14.85
N ILE A 118 -3.95 9.54 -13.80
CA ILE A 118 -3.91 10.27 -12.53
C ILE A 118 -3.19 11.59 -12.80
N GLN A 119 -3.93 12.57 -13.31
CA GLN A 119 -3.46 13.93 -13.50
C GLN A 119 -3.69 14.70 -12.21
N VAL A 120 -2.75 15.55 -11.82
CA VAL A 120 -2.96 16.50 -10.71
C VAL A 120 -3.95 17.56 -11.21
N VAL A 121 -5.24 17.32 -10.98
CA VAL A 121 -6.34 18.18 -11.48
C VAL A 121 -6.37 19.54 -10.77
N LYS A 122 -5.88 19.61 -9.53
CA LYS A 122 -5.96 20.81 -8.71
C LYS A 122 -4.73 20.96 -7.82
N ARG A 123 -4.16 22.17 -7.79
CA ARG A 123 -3.12 22.58 -6.85
C ARG A 123 -3.73 23.60 -5.89
N LYS A 124 -3.65 23.32 -4.59
CA LYS A 124 -4.05 24.27 -3.53
C LYS A 124 -2.82 24.49 -2.64
N LYS A 125 -2.45 25.76 -2.46
CA LYS A 125 -1.45 26.15 -1.46
C LYS A 125 -2.20 26.47 -0.18
N PHE A 126 -1.67 26.01 0.95
CA PHE A 126 -2.19 26.30 2.27
C PHE A 126 -1.07 26.94 3.09
N GLU A 127 -1.43 27.93 3.88
CA GLU A 127 -0.56 28.45 4.92
C GLU A 127 -0.69 27.52 6.13
N LEU A 128 0.45 27.07 6.66
CA LEU A 128 0.48 26.15 7.79
C LEU A 128 0.41 26.99 9.06
N GLU A 129 -0.77 27.03 9.67
CA GLU A 129 -0.94 27.63 11.00
C GLU A 129 -0.56 26.60 12.07
N PRO A 130 0.21 27.00 13.11
CA PRO A 130 0.52 26.13 14.23
C PRO A 130 -0.76 25.80 15.00
N MET A 131 -1.08 24.51 15.11
CA MET A 131 -2.25 24.03 15.84
C MET A 131 -1.98 22.68 16.52
N THR A 132 -2.86 22.30 17.44
CA THR A 132 -2.83 20.97 18.07
C THR A 132 -3.44 19.89 17.18
N VAL A 133 -3.17 18.62 17.50
CA VAL A 133 -3.75 17.46 16.76
C VAL A 133 -5.28 17.49 16.81
N ASP A 134 -5.88 17.82 17.96
CA ASP A 134 -7.33 17.88 18.13
C ASP A 134 -7.96 19.00 17.29
N GLU A 135 -7.34 20.18 17.26
CA GLU A 135 -7.77 21.29 16.39
C GLU A 135 -7.69 20.91 14.91
N ALA A 136 -6.63 20.22 14.50
CA ALA A 136 -6.48 19.72 13.13
C ALA A 136 -7.58 18.71 12.75
N ILE A 137 -8.01 17.85 13.67
CA ILE A 137 -9.15 16.93 13.46
C ILE A 137 -10.44 17.72 13.23
N VAL A 138 -10.72 18.73 14.06
CA VAL A 138 -11.91 19.57 13.90
C VAL A 138 -11.90 20.31 12.56
N GLN A 139 -10.77 20.88 12.16
CA GLN A 139 -10.64 21.56 10.87
C GLN A 139 -10.81 20.60 9.69
N MET A 140 -10.30 19.38 9.81
CA MET A 140 -10.50 18.34 8.80
C MET A 140 -11.98 18.00 8.62
N GLU A 141 -12.73 17.85 9.71
CA GLU A 141 -14.18 17.57 9.70
C GLU A 141 -14.98 18.74 9.10
N LEU A 142 -14.67 19.98 9.50
CA LEU A 142 -15.34 21.19 8.99
C LEU A 142 -15.15 21.38 7.48
N LEU A 143 -13.97 21.04 6.95
CA LEU A 143 -13.69 21.09 5.52
C LEU A 143 -14.18 19.86 4.76
N ALA A 144 -14.73 18.85 5.47
CA ALA A 144 -15.10 17.55 4.94
C ALA A 144 -13.98 16.91 4.10
N HIS A 145 -12.74 17.05 4.53
CA HIS A 145 -11.57 16.45 3.87
C HIS A 145 -11.21 15.10 4.50
N THR A 146 -10.58 14.21 3.73
CA THR A 146 -10.12 12.90 4.24
C THR A 146 -8.77 12.97 4.94
N PHE A 147 -8.04 14.07 4.75
CA PHE A 147 -6.77 14.38 5.38
C PHE A 147 -6.63 15.90 5.59
N TYR A 148 -5.80 16.30 6.56
CA TYR A 148 -5.48 17.68 6.87
C TYR A 148 -4.01 17.82 7.26
N ILE A 149 -3.33 18.80 6.68
CA ILE A 149 -1.90 19.08 6.93
C ILE A 149 -1.80 20.32 7.83
N PHE A 150 -0.98 20.24 8.86
CA PHE A 150 -0.81 21.31 9.84
C PHE A 150 0.60 21.31 10.42
N LEU A 151 0.99 22.42 11.04
CA LEU A 151 2.21 22.50 11.83
C LEU A 151 1.84 22.16 13.27
N ASN A 152 2.42 21.10 13.83
CA ASN A 152 2.13 20.68 15.19
C ASN A 152 2.86 21.57 16.20
N MET A 153 2.13 22.20 17.12
CA MET A 153 2.71 23.04 18.18
C MET A 153 3.62 22.29 19.14
N GLU A 154 3.43 20.98 19.33
CA GLU A 154 4.23 20.20 20.28
C GLU A 154 5.57 19.74 19.70
N THR A 155 5.58 19.38 18.41
CA THR A 155 6.75 18.80 17.74
C THR A 155 7.45 19.77 16.79
N ASP A 156 6.89 20.96 16.58
CA ASP A 156 7.34 21.98 15.62
C ASP A 156 7.59 21.41 14.21
N SER A 157 6.81 20.38 13.85
CA SER A 157 6.96 19.60 12.63
C SER A 157 5.65 19.54 11.85
N VAL A 158 5.76 19.36 10.54
CA VAL A 158 4.60 19.28 9.65
C VAL A 158 3.97 17.90 9.78
N ASN A 159 2.77 17.84 10.34
CA ASN A 159 2.06 16.60 10.56
C ASN A 159 0.81 16.53 9.67
N VAL A 160 0.37 15.32 9.36
CA VAL A 160 -0.86 15.08 8.58
C VAL A 160 -1.80 14.19 9.38
N VAL A 161 -2.99 14.69 9.70
CA VAL A 161 -4.09 13.87 10.20
C VAL A 161 -4.87 13.31 9.02
N TYR A 162 -5.30 12.06 9.09
CA TYR A 162 -6.16 11.45 8.07
C TYR A 162 -7.18 10.49 8.67
N ARG A 163 -8.30 10.30 7.98
CA ARG A 163 -9.34 9.35 8.39
C ARG A 163 -8.96 7.94 7.96
N ARG A 164 -8.91 6.99 8.91
CA ARG A 164 -8.70 5.56 8.63
C ARG A 164 -10.00 4.91 8.14
N ASN A 165 -9.87 3.77 7.45
CA ASN A 165 -11.03 2.99 6.99
C ASN A 165 -11.90 2.45 8.13
N ASP A 166 -11.34 2.36 9.35
CA ASP A 166 -12.04 1.89 10.55
C ASP A 166 -12.77 3.02 11.31
N ARG A 167 -12.92 4.21 10.69
CA ARG A 167 -13.49 5.46 11.25
C ARG A 167 -12.64 6.16 12.33
N ASP A 168 -11.52 5.58 12.73
CA ASP A 168 -10.55 6.25 13.61
C ASP A 168 -9.66 7.26 12.86
N TYR A 169 -8.99 8.12 13.61
CA TYR A 169 -8.00 9.08 13.09
C TYR A 169 -6.59 8.48 13.10
N GLY A 170 -5.80 8.79 12.06
CA GLY A 170 -4.38 8.48 11.98
C GLY A 170 -3.56 9.76 11.91
N LEU A 171 -2.40 9.76 12.55
CA LEU A 171 -1.42 10.85 12.51
C LEU A 171 -0.18 10.36 11.75
N LEU A 172 0.24 11.12 10.74
CA LEU A 172 1.53 10.96 10.07
C LEU A 172 2.45 12.07 10.54
N GLU A 173 3.53 11.69 11.21
CA GLU A 173 4.56 12.60 11.67
C GLU A 173 5.73 12.61 10.67
N THR A 174 6.26 13.79 10.38
CA THR A 174 7.49 13.91 9.58
C THR A 174 8.68 14.14 10.51
N SER A 175 9.73 13.35 10.33
CA SER A 175 11.06 13.63 10.88
C SER A 175 11.96 14.10 9.73
N TYR A 176 12.73 15.16 9.97
CA TYR A 176 13.74 15.69 9.05
C TYR A 176 15.14 15.18 9.42
#